data_AF-A0A428PAY0-F1
#
_entry.id   AF-A0A428PAY0-F1
#
_cell.length_a   1.000
_cell.length_b   1.000
_cell.length_c   1.000
_cell.angle_alpha   90.00
_cell.angle_beta   90.00
_cell.angle_gamma   90.00
#
_symmetry.space_group_name_H-M   'P 1'
#
loop_
_entity.id
_entity.type
_entity.pdbx_description
1 polymer ?
#
loop_
_entity_poly.entity_id
_entity_poly.type
_entity_poly.pdbx_seq_one_letter_code
_entity_poly.pdbx_strand_id
1 'polypeptide(L)'
;MKSLILILLVAVWVSAQDPPSTECKSKEAVANCLEMIDPEKCNDDIPCLCAAYTEANNCFRSCPDDVEAKTYAETAEGFCNWGTDDTDDKPE
;
A
#
# COMPACT_ATOMS: atom_id res chain seq x y z
N MET A 1 14.41 -13.70 -55.47
CA MET A 1 13.36 -14.15 -54.54
C MET A 1 13.99 -14.89 -53.37
N LYS A 2 14.17 -14.23 -52.22
CA LYS A 2 14.15 -14.85 -50.89
C LYS A 2 14.09 -13.75 -49.82
N SER A 3 12.86 -13.57 -49.33
CA SER A 3 12.41 -13.02 -48.06
C SER A 3 13.32 -12.09 -47.26
N LEU A 4 12.98 -10.81 -47.33
CA LEU A 4 13.00 -9.88 -46.21
C LEU A 4 11.89 -10.28 -45.22
N ILE A 5 12.24 -10.71 -44.00
CA ILE A 5 11.37 -10.56 -42.82
C ILE A 5 12.29 -10.21 -41.64
N LEU A 6 12.52 -8.92 -41.46
CA LEU A 6 12.94 -8.35 -40.18
C LEU A 6 11.70 -8.32 -39.31
N ILE A 7 11.66 -9.17 -38.28
CA ILE A 7 10.60 -9.20 -37.29
C ILE A 7 10.66 -7.88 -36.52
N LEU A 8 9.71 -7.00 -36.84
CA LEU A 8 9.42 -5.79 -36.08
C LEU A 8 9.10 -6.19 -34.64
N LEU A 9 10.02 -5.85 -33.74
CA LEU A 9 9.78 -5.77 -32.31
C LEU A 9 8.57 -4.87 -32.09
N VAL A 10 7.43 -5.49 -31.80
CA VAL A 10 6.27 -4.78 -31.29
C VAL A 10 6.62 -4.41 -29.86
N ALA A 11 7.23 -3.24 -29.69
CA ALA A 11 7.19 -2.56 -28.41
C ALA A 11 5.71 -2.34 -28.12
N VAL A 12 5.13 -3.18 -27.26
CA VAL A 12 3.92 -2.82 -26.55
C VAL A 12 4.33 -1.62 -25.71
N TRP A 13 3.99 -0.46 -26.23
CA TRP A 13 3.85 0.75 -25.45
C TRP A 13 2.79 0.43 -24.40
N VAL A 14 3.23 0.08 -23.20
CA VAL A 14 2.43 0.18 -21.98
C VAL A 14 2.20 1.68 -21.78
N SER A 15 1.30 2.24 -22.56
CA SER A 15 0.83 3.62 -22.43
C SER A 15 -0.53 3.57 -21.77
N ALA A 16 -0.52 3.39 -20.44
CA ALA A 16 -1.51 3.80 -19.46
C ALA A 16 -1.31 3.00 -18.15
N GLN A 17 -0.17 3.19 -17.49
CA GLN A 17 -0.26 3.39 -16.04
C GLN A 17 -0.29 4.89 -15.90
N ASP A 18 -1.35 5.38 -15.26
CA ASP A 18 -1.65 6.79 -15.06
C ASP A 18 -0.38 7.62 -14.81
N PRO A 19 -0.29 8.87 -15.34
CA PRO A 19 0.76 9.77 -14.88
C PRO A 19 0.71 9.78 -13.35
N PRO A 20 1.83 9.48 -12.67
CA PRO A 20 1.87 9.12 -11.27
C PRO A 20 1.12 10.20 -10.51
N SER A 21 0.14 9.77 -9.69
CA SER A 21 -0.65 10.61 -8.78
C SER A 21 0.14 11.86 -8.47
N THR A 22 -0.23 12.97 -9.13
CA THR A 22 0.42 14.30 -9.07
C THR A 22 1.32 14.36 -7.86
N GLU A 23 2.62 14.08 -8.04
CA GLU A 23 3.57 13.71 -6.97
C GLU A 23 3.11 14.33 -5.68
N CYS A 24 2.57 13.50 -4.76
CA CYS A 24 1.95 14.05 -3.57
C CYS A 24 2.95 15.06 -3.01
N LYS A 25 2.55 16.34 -2.92
CA LYS A 25 3.41 17.53 -2.94
C LYS A 25 4.50 17.55 -1.87
N SER A 26 4.52 16.53 -1.03
CA SER A 26 5.45 16.26 0.03
C SER A 26 5.61 14.75 0.24
N LYS A 27 6.03 14.00 -0.79
CA LYS A 27 6.60 12.64 -0.62
C LYS A 27 7.64 12.61 0.50
N GLU A 28 8.40 13.69 0.63
CA GLU A 28 9.36 13.90 1.71
C GLU A 28 8.70 14.00 3.10
N ALA A 29 7.51 14.62 3.23
CA ALA A 29 6.78 14.65 4.50
C ALA A 29 6.13 13.31 4.82
N VAL A 30 5.67 12.57 3.80
CA VAL A 30 5.18 11.19 3.98
C VAL A 30 6.32 10.29 4.44
N ALA A 31 7.48 10.34 3.77
CA ALA A 31 8.66 9.57 4.14
C ALA A 31 9.12 9.89 5.58
N ASN A 32 9.21 11.17 5.94
CA ASN A 32 9.59 11.59 7.29
C ASN A 32 8.56 11.12 8.35
N CYS A 33 7.27 11.15 8.01
CA CYS A 33 6.22 10.60 8.89
C CYS A 33 6.36 9.08 9.07
N LEU A 34 6.65 8.34 7.99
CA LEU A 34 6.87 6.89 8.05
C LEU A 34 8.15 6.52 8.80
N GLU A 35 9.22 7.32 8.72
CA GLU A 35 10.45 7.08 9.49
C GLU A 35 10.24 7.11 11.01
N MET A 36 9.19 7.78 11.50
CA MET A 36 8.83 7.80 12.92
C MET A 36 8.00 6.58 13.34
N ILE A 37 7.52 5.79 12.40
CA ILE A 37 6.62 4.66 12.62
C ILE A 37 7.40 3.37 12.45
N ASP A 38 7.53 2.62 13.54
CA ASP A 38 8.33 1.40 13.57
C ASP A 38 7.47 0.21 14.04
N PRO A 39 6.74 -0.47 13.13
CA PRO A 39 5.88 -1.59 13.48
C PRO A 39 6.68 -2.78 14.03
N GLU A 40 7.99 -2.86 13.77
CA GLU A 40 8.85 -3.91 14.33
C GLU A 40 8.96 -3.82 15.86
N LYS A 41 8.79 -2.62 16.46
CA LYS A 41 8.73 -2.47 17.93
C LYS A 41 7.50 -3.13 18.54
N CYS A 42 6.46 -3.39 17.76
CA CYS A 42 5.23 -3.98 18.27
C CYS A 42 5.36 -5.46 18.60
N ASN A 43 6.39 -6.20 18.12
CA ASN A 43 6.61 -7.61 18.46
C ASN A 43 5.34 -8.48 18.35
N ASP A 44 4.62 -8.37 17.23
CA ASP A 44 3.34 -9.06 16.98
C ASP A 44 2.18 -8.66 17.92
N ASP A 45 2.31 -7.60 18.74
CA ASP A 45 1.21 -7.01 19.48
C ASP A 45 0.22 -6.35 18.51
N ILE A 46 -0.93 -6.99 18.36
CA ILE A 46 -1.93 -6.65 17.35
C ILE A 46 -2.53 -5.25 17.55
N PRO A 47 -2.89 -4.81 18.78
CA PRO A 47 -3.29 -3.42 19.02
C PRO A 47 -2.21 -2.41 18.63
N CYS A 48 -0.94 -2.69 18.93
CA CYS A 48 0.20 -1.85 18.55
C CYS A 48 0.37 -1.82 17.03
N LEU A 49 0.29 -2.96 16.34
CA LEU A 49 0.39 -3.03 14.88
C LEU A 49 -0.77 -2.28 14.21
N CYS A 50 -2.00 -2.45 14.68
CA CYS A 50 -3.17 -1.69 14.25
C CYS A 50 -2.91 -0.17 14.35
N ALA A 51 -2.41 0.30 15.50
CA ALA A 51 -2.10 1.71 15.71
C ALA A 51 -0.97 2.19 14.78
N ALA A 52 0.13 1.43 14.66
CA ALA A 52 1.27 1.77 13.81
C ALA A 52 0.88 1.89 12.33
N TYR A 53 0.12 0.92 11.80
CA TYR A 53 -0.33 0.96 10.41
C TYR A 53 -1.42 2.00 10.16
N THR A 54 -2.26 2.31 11.16
CA THR A 54 -3.21 3.43 11.10
C THR A 54 -2.48 4.77 11.04
N GLU A 55 -1.44 4.94 11.87
CA GLU A 55 -0.56 6.12 11.85
C GLU A 55 0.13 6.25 10.49
N ALA A 56 0.60 5.13 9.93
CA ALA A 56 1.27 5.10 8.62
C ALA A 56 0.31 5.54 7.51
N ASN A 57 -0.92 5.02 7.50
CA ASN A 57 -1.97 5.50 6.59
C ASN A 57 -2.26 6.99 6.78
N ASN A 58 -2.27 7.49 8.03
CA ASN A 58 -2.51 8.90 8.32
C ASN A 58 -1.42 9.83 7.73
N CYS A 59 -0.19 9.34 7.53
CA CYS A 59 0.86 10.08 6.82
C CYS A 59 0.43 10.43 5.38
N PHE A 60 -0.42 9.60 4.77
CA PHE A 60 -0.94 9.80 3.42
C PHE A 60 -2.27 10.58 3.36
N ARG A 61 -2.74 11.22 4.45
CA ARG A 61 -3.98 12.03 4.40
C ARG A 61 -3.95 13.15 3.34
N SER A 62 -2.75 13.61 2.97
CA SER A 62 -2.56 14.60 1.89
C SER A 62 -2.47 13.96 0.50
N CYS A 63 -2.49 12.64 0.43
CA CYS A 63 -2.25 11.78 -0.74
C CYS A 63 -3.32 10.65 -0.83
N PRO A 64 -4.62 10.96 -0.89
CA PRO A 64 -5.68 9.94 -0.81
C PRO A 64 -5.69 8.94 -1.98
N ASP A 65 -5.10 9.30 -3.12
CA ASP A 65 -4.99 8.45 -4.31
C ASP A 65 -3.69 7.64 -4.38
N ASP A 66 -2.88 7.68 -3.32
CA ASP A 66 -1.63 6.92 -3.25
C ASP A 66 -1.90 5.42 -3.03
N VAL A 67 -1.17 4.57 -3.76
CA VAL A 67 -1.34 3.10 -3.70
C VAL A 67 -0.81 2.55 -2.36
N GLU A 68 0.26 3.14 -1.82
CA GLU A 68 0.80 2.75 -0.52
C GLU A 68 -0.18 3.11 0.60
N ALA A 69 -0.86 4.26 0.50
CA ALA A 69 -1.92 4.65 1.44
C ALA A 69 -3.00 3.56 1.58
N LYS A 70 -3.48 3.03 0.45
CA LYS A 70 -4.46 1.93 0.44
C LYS A 70 -3.91 0.67 1.11
N THR A 71 -2.67 0.30 0.79
CA THR A 71 -2.01 -0.87 1.39
C THR A 71 -1.90 -0.73 2.91
N TYR A 72 -1.53 0.45 3.40
CA TYR A 72 -1.47 0.75 4.83
C TYR A 72 -2.85 0.73 5.50
N ALA A 73 -3.89 1.25 4.84
CA ALA A 73 -5.27 1.18 5.33
C ALA A 73 -5.75 -0.27 5.44
N GLU A 74 -5.59 -1.08 4.38
CA GLU A 74 -6.00 -2.50 4.37
C GLU A 74 -5.24 -3.31 5.43
N THR A 75 -3.94 -3.04 5.61
CA THR A 75 -3.11 -3.69 6.63
C THR A 75 -3.55 -3.29 8.05
N ALA A 76 -3.81 -2.00 8.28
CA ALA A 76 -4.34 -1.50 9.55
C ALA A 76 -5.68 -2.15 9.86
N GLU A 77 -6.61 -2.19 8.90
CA GLU A 77 -7.90 -2.86 9.07
C GLU A 77 -7.74 -4.34 9.44
N GLY A 78 -6.84 -5.07 8.77
CA GLY A 78 -6.55 -6.47 9.09
C GLY A 78 -6.11 -6.69 10.55
N PHE A 79 -5.26 -5.81 11.08
CA PHE A 79 -4.82 -5.88 12.49
C PHE A 79 -5.86 -5.33 13.46
N CYS A 80 -6.53 -4.23 13.12
CA CYS A 80 -7.53 -3.60 13.98
C CYS A 80 -8.80 -4.47 14.13
N ASN A 81 -9.09 -5.30 13.12
CA ASN A 81 -10.22 -6.22 13.11
C ASN A 81 -9.84 -7.65 13.56
N TRP A 82 -8.55 -7.90 13.83
CA TRP A 82 -8.06 -9.22 14.21
C TRP A 82 -8.72 -9.68 15.52
N GLY A 83 -9.46 -10.78 15.45
CA GLY A 83 -10.25 -11.33 16.56
C GLY A 83 -11.71 -10.86 16.63
N THR A 84 -12.19 -10.03 15.70
CA THR A 84 -13.64 -9.77 15.55
C THR A 84 -14.32 -10.77 14.61
N ASP A 85 -13.58 -11.35 13.67
CA ASP A 85 -14.02 -12.45 12.80
C ASP A 85 -14.14 -13.80 13.53
N ASP A 86 -13.55 -13.95 14.73
CA ASP A 86 -13.61 -15.16 15.57
C ASP A 86 -14.79 -15.17 16.57
N THR A 87 -15.79 -14.30 16.39
CA THR A 87 -17.01 -14.36 17.23
C THR A 87 -18.13 -15.23 16.63
N ASP A 88 -17.88 -15.95 15.52
CA ASP A 88 -18.89 -16.84 14.89
C ASP A 88 -18.58 -18.35 15.02
N ASP A 89 -17.49 -18.76 15.69
CA ASP A 89 -17.22 -20.18 16.00
C ASP A 89 -17.39 -20.45 17.50
N LYS A 90 -18.60 -20.18 18.01
CA LYS A 90 -19.05 -20.76 19.28
C LYS A 90 -19.76 -22.09 18.94
N PRO A 91 -19.14 -23.26 19.14
CA PRO A 91 -19.87 -24.51 19.04
C PRO A 91 -20.94 -24.58 20.14
N GLU A 92 -22.15 -24.89 19.72
CA GLU A 92 -23.36 -25.10 20.53
C GLU A 92 -23.21 -26.27 21.52
#